data_AF-A0A699QDZ6-F1
#
_entry.id   AF-A0A699QDZ6-F1
#
_cell.length_a   1.000
_cell.length_b   1.000
_cell.length_c   1.000
_cell.angle_alpha   90.00
_cell.angle_beta   90.00
_cell.angle_gamma   90.00
#
_symmetry.space_group_name_H-M   'P 1'
#
loop_
_entity.id
_entity.type
_entity.pdbx_description
1 polymer ?
#
loop_
_entity_poly.entity_id
_entity_poly.type
_entity_poly.pdbx_seq_one_letter_code
_entity_poly.pdbx_strand_id
1 'polypeptide(L)'
;MVKKEKRPPFRYLVTTFKIVPRGTEGAVSVEGTVAGLLASILLATVGCFLGEIKFAEAVICVLASQIANVGESVIGAVLQDKEGFKWLNNDAVNVINISLGSILAILIQQFVLQRLA
;
A
#
# COMPACT_ATOMS: atom_id res chain seq x y z
N MET A 1 23.98 -11.84 -23.22
CA MET A 1 22.62 -11.30 -23.43
C MET A 1 21.65 -12.18 -22.66
N VAL A 2 21.22 -11.76 -21.47
CA VAL A 2 20.35 -12.57 -20.60
C VAL A 2 18.96 -12.63 -21.23
N LYS A 3 18.55 -13.82 -21.70
CA LYS A 3 17.17 -14.12 -22.05
C LYS A 3 16.32 -13.79 -20.82
N LYS A 4 15.65 -12.64 -20.80
CA LYS A 4 14.62 -12.34 -19.81
C LYS A 4 13.47 -13.30 -20.07
N GLU A 5 13.47 -14.39 -19.30
CA GLU A 5 12.38 -15.32 -19.05
C GLU A 5 11.03 -14.58 -19.15
N LYS A 6 10.32 -14.77 -20.27
CA LYS A 6 8.94 -14.30 -20.48
C LYS A 6 8.02 -15.11 -19.56
N ARG A 7 8.04 -14.86 -18.25
CA ARG A 7 6.90 -15.24 -17.39
C ARG A 7 5.67 -14.44 -17.85
N PRO A 8 4.47 -15.04 -17.92
CA PRO A 8 3.29 -14.36 -18.44
C PRO A 8 3.03 -13.05 -17.69
N PRO A 9 2.46 -12.04 -18.35
CA PRO A 9 2.22 -10.76 -17.73
C PRO A 9 0.91 -10.84 -16.92
N PHE A 10 0.97 -11.44 -15.73
CA PHE A 10 -0.16 -11.49 -14.78
C PHE A 10 -0.44 -10.12 -14.10
N ARG A 11 0.10 -9.03 -14.65
CA ARG A 11 -0.03 -7.67 -14.13
C ARG A 11 -0.83 -6.80 -15.08
N TYR A 12 -1.80 -6.08 -14.53
CA TYR A 12 -2.68 -5.18 -15.25
C TYR A 12 -2.67 -3.78 -14.62
N LEU A 13 -2.83 -2.74 -15.44
CA LEU A 13 -3.12 -1.41 -14.91
C LEU A 13 -4.52 -1.39 -14.31
N VAL A 14 -4.65 -0.83 -13.11
CA VAL A 14 -5.97 -0.60 -12.49
C VAL A 14 -6.83 0.36 -13.30
N THR A 15 -6.24 1.32 -14.00
CA THR A 15 -6.99 2.35 -14.74
C THR A 15 -7.43 1.88 -16.13
N THR A 16 -6.59 1.12 -16.84
CA THR A 16 -6.83 0.73 -18.23
C THR A 16 -7.11 -0.76 -18.43
N PHE A 17 -6.97 -1.57 -17.39
CA PHE A 17 -7.00 -3.05 -17.44
C PHE A 17 -6.07 -3.65 -18.52
N LYS A 18 -5.09 -2.87 -18.98
CA LYS A 18 -4.11 -3.31 -19.95
C LYS A 18 -2.99 -4.07 -19.25
N ILE A 19 -2.62 -5.17 -19.88
CA ILE A 19 -1.48 -5.97 -19.50
C ILE A 19 -0.21 -5.15 -19.72
N VAL A 20 0.62 -5.03 -18.68
CA VAL A 20 1.84 -4.24 -18.73
C VAL A 20 3.09 -5.03 -18.34
N PRO A 21 4.27 -4.63 -18.87
CA PRO A 21 5.53 -5.25 -18.50
C PRO A 21 5.84 -5.07 -17.01
N ARG A 22 6.79 -5.88 -16.50
CA ARG A 22 7.21 -5.78 -15.09
C ARG A 22 7.92 -4.44 -14.87
N GLY A 23 7.63 -3.80 -13.74
CA GLY A 23 8.19 -2.49 -13.38
C GLY A 23 7.35 -1.30 -13.83
N THR A 24 6.15 -1.53 -14.37
CA THR A 24 5.19 -0.45 -14.60
C THR A 24 4.59 0.02 -13.28
N GLU A 25 4.73 1.32 -13.03
CA GLU A 25 4.16 2.03 -11.90
C GLU A 25 2.63 1.86 -11.86
N GLY A 26 2.08 1.53 -10.69
CA GLY A 26 0.63 1.27 -10.53
C GLY A 26 0.10 -0.04 -11.15
N ALA A 27 0.97 -0.96 -11.56
CA ALA A 27 0.55 -2.27 -12.06
C ALA A 27 0.16 -3.22 -10.92
N VAL A 28 -1.05 -3.77 -10.98
CA VAL A 28 -1.59 -4.72 -9.99
C VAL A 28 -1.46 -6.15 -10.51
N SER A 29 -1.05 -7.08 -9.64
CA SER A 29 -0.96 -8.53 -9.92
C SER A 29 -1.89 -9.28 -8.97
N VAL A 30 -2.51 -10.35 -9.45
CA VAL A 30 -3.37 -11.21 -8.60
C VAL A 30 -2.56 -11.78 -7.42
N GLU A 31 -1.34 -12.24 -7.67
CA GLU A 31 -0.45 -12.77 -6.64
C GLU A 31 -0.09 -11.69 -5.60
N GLY A 32 0.08 -10.44 -6.05
CA GLY A 32 0.36 -9.29 -5.18
C GLY A 32 -0.85 -8.91 -4.32
N THR A 33 -2.06 -8.93 -4.89
CA THR A 33 -3.29 -8.67 -4.14
C THR A 33 -3.54 -9.75 -3.08
N VAL A 34 -3.30 -11.02 -3.41
CA VAL A 34 -3.41 -12.12 -2.44
C VAL A 34 -2.37 -11.98 -1.33
N ALA A 35 -1.11 -11.66 -1.68
CA ALA A 35 -0.06 -11.42 -0.70
C ALA A 35 -0.39 -10.23 0.22
N GLY A 36 -0.90 -9.12 -0.34
CA GLY A 36 -1.33 -7.95 0.42
C GLY A 36 -2.50 -8.24 1.37
N LEU A 37 -3.49 -9.01 0.92
CA LEU A 37 -4.60 -9.44 1.77
C LEU A 37 -4.09 -10.28 2.95
N LEU A 38 -3.24 -11.28 2.68
CA LEU A 38 -2.65 -12.11 3.74
C LEU A 38 -1.82 -11.26 4.73
N ALA A 39 -1.03 -10.32 4.23
CA ALA A 39 -0.24 -9.42 5.06
C ALA A 39 -1.13 -8.56 5.98
N SER A 40 -2.23 -8.00 5.45
CA SER A 40 -3.17 -7.20 6.25
C SER A 40 -3.88 -8.01 7.34
N ILE A 41 -4.29 -9.25 7.04
CA ILE A 41 -4.89 -10.17 8.02
C ILE A 41 -3.90 -10.52 9.12
N LEU A 42 -2.65 -10.84 8.76
CA LEU A 42 -1.59 -11.12 9.72
C LEU A 42 -1.35 -9.91 10.64
N LEU A 43 -1.24 -8.71 10.07
CA LEU A 43 -1.02 -7.49 10.85
C LEU A 43 -2.18 -7.19 11.80
N ALA A 44 -3.42 -7.30 11.32
CA ALA A 44 -4.62 -7.11 12.14
C ALA A 44 -4.71 -8.16 13.26
N THR A 45 -4.33 -9.41 12.98
CA THR A 45 -4.29 -10.49 13.98
C THR A 45 -3.26 -10.18 15.07
N VAL A 46 -2.06 -9.73 14.69
CA VAL A 46 -1.03 -9.29 15.64
C VAL A 46 -1.54 -8.13 16.49
N GLY A 47 -2.19 -7.13 15.91
CA GLY A 47 -2.80 -6.02 16.65
C GLY A 47 -3.86 -6.46 17.66
N CYS A 48 -4.68 -7.46 17.32
CA CYS A 48 -5.61 -8.08 18.28
C CYS A 48 -4.88 -8.83 19.40
N PHE A 49 -3.80 -9.56 19.10
CA PHE A 49 -3.00 -10.27 20.11
C PHE A 49 -2.30 -9.34 21.09
N LEU A 50 -1.86 -8.16 20.63
CA LEU A 50 -1.27 -7.13 21.50
C LEU A 50 -2.32 -6.38 22.33
N GLY A 51 -3.62 -6.56 22.04
CA GLY A 51 -4.71 -5.85 22.72
C GLY A 51 -4.89 -4.41 22.27
N GLU A 52 -4.21 -3.99 21.20
CA GLU A 52 -4.25 -2.63 20.65
C GLU A 52 -5.55 -2.35 19.88
N ILE A 53 -6.15 -3.39 19.26
CA ILE A 53 -7.35 -3.26 18.43
C ILE A 53 -8.36 -4.39 18.69
N LYS A 54 -9.65 -4.04 18.66
CA LYS A 54 -10.77 -4.99 18.79
C LYS A 54 -11.03 -5.73 17.48
N PHE A 55 -11.77 -6.84 17.54
CA PHE A 55 -12.12 -7.63 16.35
C PHE A 55 -12.82 -6.79 15.25
N ALA A 56 -13.72 -5.87 15.64
CA ALA A 56 -14.37 -4.96 14.69
C ALA A 56 -13.36 -4.01 14.00
N GLU A 57 -12.36 -3.52 14.74
CA GLU A 57 -11.31 -2.63 14.23
C GLU A 57 -10.33 -3.41 13.33
N ALA A 58 -10.06 -4.68 13.62
CA ALA A 58 -9.29 -5.56 12.75
C ALA A 58 -9.96 -5.76 11.38
N VAL A 59 -11.28 -5.96 11.33
CA VAL A 59 -12.03 -6.05 10.07
C VAL A 59 -11.94 -4.74 9.28
N ILE A 60 -12.11 -3.60 9.97
CA ILE A 60 -11.98 -2.28 9.35
C ILE A 60 -10.55 -2.05 8.83
N CYS A 61 -9.53 -2.47 9.57
CA CYS A 61 -8.12 -2.36 9.19
C CYS A 61 -7.82 -3.13 7.90
N VAL A 62 -8.29 -4.38 7.79
CA VAL A 62 -8.13 -5.20 6.58
C VAL A 62 -8.81 -4.53 5.38
N LEU A 63 -10.06 -4.06 5.54
CA LEU A 63 -10.78 -3.37 4.47
C LEU A 63 -10.08 -2.07 4.05
N ALA A 64 -9.64 -1.26 5.02
CA ALA A 64 -8.90 -0.03 4.78
C ALA A 64 -7.57 -0.29 4.07
N SER A 65 -6.85 -1.35 4.45
CA SER A 65 -5.59 -1.76 3.80
C SER A 65 -5.80 -2.11 2.33
N GLN A 66 -6.89 -2.81 1.99
CA GLN A 66 -7.20 -3.14 0.60
C GLN A 66 -7.54 -1.88 -0.21
N ILE A 67 -8.31 -0.94 0.35
CA ILE A 67 -8.63 0.34 -0.29
C ILE A 67 -7.35 1.16 -0.51
N ALA A 68 -6.47 1.23 0.48
CA ALA A 68 -5.20 1.93 0.38
C ALA A 68 -4.30 1.32 -0.72
N ASN A 69 -4.23 0.00 -0.80
CA ASN A 69 -3.44 -0.72 -1.81
C ASN A 69 -3.93 -0.44 -3.24
N VAL A 70 -5.26 -0.39 -3.43
CA VAL A 70 -5.86 0.02 -4.70
C VAL A 70 -5.60 1.51 -4.97
N GLY A 71 -5.74 2.37 -3.96
CA GLY A 71 -5.48 3.81 -4.06
C GLY A 71 -4.04 4.13 -4.48
N GLU A 72 -3.04 3.48 -3.88
CA GLU A 72 -1.64 3.61 -4.27
C GLU A 72 -1.42 3.15 -5.72
N SER A 73 -2.06 2.06 -6.12
CA SER A 73 -1.98 1.57 -7.50
C SER A 73 -2.62 2.53 -8.50
N VAL A 74 -3.75 3.17 -8.16
CA VAL A 74 -4.37 4.23 -8.98
C VAL A 74 -3.47 5.44 -9.08
N ILE A 75 -2.92 5.90 -7.95
CA ILE A 75 -2.01 7.05 -7.89
C ILE A 75 -0.80 6.78 -8.78
N GLY A 76 -0.18 5.60 -8.67
CA GLY A 76 0.95 5.24 -9.52
C GLY A 76 0.57 5.16 -11.00
N ALA A 77 -0.61 4.63 -11.33
CA ALA A 77 -1.06 4.56 -12.72
C ALA A 77 -1.42 5.93 -13.34
N VAL A 78 -1.81 6.93 -12.54
CA VAL A 78 -2.30 8.24 -13.03
C VAL A 78 -1.24 9.34 -12.95
N LEU A 79 -0.45 9.37 -11.87
CA LEU A 79 0.45 10.48 -11.56
C LEU A 79 1.90 10.24 -12.01
N GLN A 80 2.37 8.99 -12.01
CA GLN A 80 3.77 8.67 -12.33
C GLN A 80 4.08 8.63 -13.83
N ASP A 81 3.08 8.45 -14.68
CA ASP A 81 3.25 8.45 -16.14
C ASP A 81 3.28 9.88 -16.74
N LYS A 82 3.16 10.93 -15.90
CA LYS A 82 3.22 12.33 -16.35
C LYS A 82 4.65 12.87 -16.32
N GLU A 83 5.09 13.43 -17.44
CA GLU A 83 6.48 13.86 -17.71
C GLU A 83 7.08 14.88 -16.71
N GLY A 84 6.26 15.56 -15.90
CA GLY A 84 6.69 16.48 -14.83
C GLY A 84 6.86 15.87 -13.44
N PHE A 85 6.41 14.63 -13.22
CA PHE A 85 6.38 13.96 -11.90
C PHE A 85 7.34 12.76 -11.80
N LYS A 86 8.38 12.68 -12.63
CA LYS A 86 9.40 11.61 -12.57
C LYS A 86 10.11 11.48 -11.21
N TRP A 87 10.11 12.54 -10.39
CA TRP A 87 10.59 12.49 -9.00
C TRP A 87 9.62 11.73 -8.08
N LEU A 88 8.31 11.78 -8.33
CA LEU A 88 7.28 11.17 -7.51
C LEU A 88 7.08 9.68 -7.84
N ASN A 89 8.18 8.91 -7.89
CA ASN A 89 8.19 7.46 -8.08
C ASN A 89 7.58 6.74 -6.85
N ASN A 90 7.25 5.45 -6.95
CA ASN A 90 6.71 4.64 -5.86
C ASN A 90 7.52 4.79 -4.57
N ASP A 91 8.85 4.85 -4.68
CA ASP A 91 9.74 5.10 -3.54
C ASP A 91 9.46 6.44 -2.84
N ALA A 92 9.25 7.51 -3.60
CA ALA A 92 8.96 8.84 -3.06
C ALA A 92 7.57 8.90 -2.41
N VAL A 93 6.55 8.30 -3.05
CA VAL A 93 5.20 8.22 -2.50
C VAL A 93 5.18 7.40 -1.21
N ASN A 94 5.89 6.27 -1.19
CA ASN A 94 6.01 5.42 -0.01
C ASN A 94 6.74 6.13 1.14
N VAL A 95 7.84 6.85 0.85
CA VAL A 95 8.55 7.67 1.84
C VAL A 95 7.63 8.74 2.41
N ILE A 96 6.85 9.44 1.58
CA ILE A 96 5.90 10.45 2.03
C ILE A 96 4.82 9.83 2.91
N ASN A 97 4.27 8.69 2.50
CA ASN A 97 3.20 8.00 3.22
C ASN A 97 3.66 7.51 4.60
N ILE A 98 4.82 6.86 4.68
CA ILE A 98 5.41 6.42 5.95
C ILE A 98 5.77 7.61 6.84
N SER A 99 6.33 8.68 6.27
CA SER A 99 6.71 9.88 7.04
C SER A 99 5.48 10.56 7.66
N LEU A 100 4.41 10.75 6.87
CA LEU A 100 3.14 11.30 7.37
C LEU A 100 2.52 10.41 8.43
N GLY A 101 2.46 9.10 8.20
CA GLY A 101 1.96 8.13 9.17
C GLY A 101 2.74 8.17 10.49
N SER A 102 4.06 8.25 10.42
CA SER A 102 4.93 8.31 11.60
C SER A 102 4.75 9.62 12.39
N ILE A 103 4.68 10.76 11.70
CA ILE A 103 4.44 12.07 12.33
C ILE A 103 3.07 12.08 13.03
N LEU A 104 2.01 11.61 12.35
CA LEU A 104 0.67 11.54 12.93
C LEU A 104 0.62 10.60 14.13
N ALA A 105 1.26 9.43 14.04
CA ALA A 105 1.33 8.48 15.16
C ALA A 105 2.00 9.10 16.39
N ILE A 106 3.13 9.80 16.22
CA ILE A 106 3.82 10.49 17.32
C ILE A 106 2.95 11.60 17.91
N LEU A 107 2.28 12.40 17.07
CA LEU A 107 1.40 13.48 17.54
C LEU A 107 0.19 12.94 18.33
N ILE A 108 -0.45 11.87 17.83
CA ILE A 108 -1.56 11.22 18.53
C ILE A 108 -1.05 10.65 19.85
N GLN A 109 0.09 9.95 19.86
CA GLN A 109 0.67 9.41 21.08
C GLN A 109 0.98 10.51 22.11
N GLN A 110 1.59 11.62 21.68
CA GLN A 110 1.86 12.77 22.55
C GLN A 110 0.57 13.36 23.10
N PHE A 111 -0.44 13.57 22.26
CA PHE A 111 -1.72 14.15 22.68
C PHE A 111 -2.47 13.22 23.65
N VAL A 112 -2.47 11.91 23.40
CA VAL A 112 -3.09 10.90 24.28
C VAL A 112 -2.36 10.86 25.63
N LEU A 113 -1.02 10.82 25.64
CA LEU A 113 -0.24 10.84 26.88
C LEU A 113 -0.40 12.15 27.66
N GLN A 114 -0.46 13.30 27.00
CA GLN A 114 -0.69 14.59 27.64
C GLN A 114 -2.12 14.76 28.18
N ARG A 115 -3.09 14.01 27.67
CA ARG A 115 -4.48 14.01 28.16
C ARG A 115 -4.71 13.02 29.30
N LEU A 116 -3.82 12.04 29.47
CA LEU A 116 -3.91 10.99 30.49
C LEU A 116 -2.98 11.21 31.70
N ALA A 117 -2.08 12.21 31.64
CA ALA A 117 -1.24 12.67 32.75
C ALA A 117 -1.81 13.94 33.39
#